data_AF-A0A060CQS8-F1
#
_entry.id   AF-A0A060CQS8-F1
#
_cell.length_a   1.000
_cell.length_b   1.000
_cell.length_c   1.000
_cell.angle_alpha   90.00
_cell.angle_beta   90.00
_cell.angle_gamma   90.00
#
_symmetry.space_group_name_H-M   'P 1'
#
loop_
_entity.id
_entity.type
_entity.pdbx_description
1 polymer ?
#
loop_
_entity_poly.entity_id
_entity_poly.type
_entity_poly.pdbx_seq_one_letter_code
_entity_poly.pdbx_strand_id
1 'polypeptide(L)'
;TRLIYRLGAETGILGDAAFRRLKLGATLLLTSPGVPMLWMGEEFGQANDRGESGDSRPLNWALLDSPPNRGLMEHYKFLIWLRRNNSALRSDTFAVVDDQPERGILAYKRWDDQGSIYIVVANLKDEDAGGYEVEVEGVEDDTWQELITNKTITVQGGRL
;
A
#
# COMPACT_ATOMS: atom_id res chain seq x y z
N THR A 1 -14.65 -9.29 8.37
CA THR A 1 -13.89 -10.39 7.73
C THR A 1 -12.52 -9.90 7.33
N ARG A 2 -11.49 -10.76 7.29
CA ARG A 2 -10.13 -10.40 6.85
C ARG A 2 -10.01 -10.46 5.32
N LEU A 3 -9.23 -9.55 4.73
CA LEU A 3 -9.12 -9.44 3.27
C LEU A 3 -8.60 -10.73 2.60
N ILE A 4 -7.57 -11.37 3.14
CA ILE A 4 -7.00 -12.60 2.54
C ILE A 4 -8.00 -13.78 2.53
N TYR A 5 -8.87 -13.88 3.54
CA TYR A 5 -9.96 -14.86 3.54
C TYR A 5 -10.92 -14.60 2.39
N ARG A 6 -11.34 -13.34 2.18
CA ARG A 6 -12.26 -12.97 1.09
C ARG A 6 -11.63 -13.24 -0.28
N LEU A 7 -10.35 -12.94 -0.47
CA LEU A 7 -9.65 -13.25 -1.72
C LEU A 7 -9.68 -14.76 -2.03
N GLY A 8 -9.44 -15.60 -1.03
CA GLY A 8 -9.53 -17.06 -1.23
C GLY A 8 -10.97 -17.53 -1.45
N ALA A 9 -11.89 -17.13 -0.59
CA ALA A 9 -13.25 -17.67 -0.54
C ALA A 9 -14.18 -17.13 -1.65
N GLU A 10 -14.03 -15.86 -2.02
CA GLU A 10 -14.94 -15.17 -2.96
C GLU A 10 -14.39 -15.13 -4.38
N THR A 11 -13.07 -15.11 -4.56
CA THR A 11 -12.45 -14.92 -5.90
C THR A 11 -11.47 -16.04 -6.29
N GLY A 12 -11.14 -16.95 -5.37
CA GLY A 12 -10.16 -18.02 -5.63
C GLY A 12 -8.71 -17.52 -5.76
N ILE A 13 -8.43 -16.27 -5.40
CA ILE A 13 -7.08 -15.68 -5.49
C ILE A 13 -6.28 -16.12 -4.26
N LEU A 14 -5.23 -16.90 -4.49
CA LEU A 14 -4.39 -17.53 -3.46
C LEU A 14 -2.90 -17.22 -3.68
N GLY A 15 -2.07 -17.59 -2.71
CA GLY A 15 -0.60 -17.50 -2.81
C GLY A 15 -0.11 -16.08 -3.10
N ASP A 16 0.93 -15.95 -3.92
CA ASP A 16 1.61 -14.68 -4.20
C ASP A 16 0.66 -13.60 -4.73
N ALA A 17 -0.32 -13.97 -5.57
CA ALA A 17 -1.31 -13.04 -6.10
C ALA A 17 -2.17 -12.42 -5.00
N ALA A 18 -2.48 -13.18 -3.94
CA ALA A 18 -3.16 -12.66 -2.76
C ALA A 18 -2.23 -11.74 -1.95
N PHE A 19 -0.99 -12.14 -1.69
CA PHE A 19 -0.03 -11.32 -0.93
C PHE A 19 0.30 -9.99 -1.61
N ARG A 20 0.39 -9.95 -2.95
CA ARG A 20 0.54 -8.68 -3.71
C ARG A 20 -0.63 -7.74 -3.45
N ARG A 21 -1.86 -8.25 -3.48
CA ARG A 21 -3.09 -7.47 -3.22
C ARG A 21 -3.19 -7.00 -1.77
N LEU A 22 -2.73 -7.80 -0.81
CA LEU A 22 -2.66 -7.38 0.60
C LEU A 22 -1.66 -6.23 0.78
N LYS A 23 -0.48 -6.31 0.16
CA LYS A 23 0.52 -5.22 0.18
C LYS A 23 -0.01 -3.96 -0.48
N LEU A 24 -0.67 -4.09 -1.64
CA LEU A 24 -1.32 -2.97 -2.33
C LEU A 24 -2.38 -2.30 -1.45
N GLY A 25 -3.29 -3.08 -0.86
CA GLY A 25 -4.33 -2.57 0.04
C GLY A 25 -3.74 -1.88 1.28
N ALA A 26 -2.68 -2.45 1.87
CA ALA A 26 -1.96 -1.86 2.99
C ALA A 26 -1.33 -0.52 2.61
N THR A 27 -0.68 -0.44 1.45
CA THR A 27 -0.08 0.80 0.92
C THR A 27 -1.16 1.86 0.78
N LEU A 28 -2.26 1.57 0.07
CA LEU A 28 -3.35 2.52 -0.12
C LEU A 28 -3.94 2.99 1.23
N LEU A 29 -4.23 2.08 2.15
CA LEU A 29 -4.78 2.41 3.47
C LEU A 29 -3.84 3.31 4.29
N LEU A 30 -2.55 2.97 4.35
CA LEU A 30 -1.57 3.67 5.19
C LEU A 30 -1.02 4.95 4.55
N THR A 31 -1.29 5.19 3.27
CA THR A 31 -0.89 6.42 2.56
C THR A 31 -2.07 7.29 2.12
N SER A 32 -3.31 6.90 2.44
CA SER A 32 -4.50 7.75 2.29
C SER A 32 -4.69 8.71 3.48
N PRO A 33 -5.48 9.80 3.32
CA PRO A 33 -5.95 10.63 4.42
C PRO A 33 -6.82 9.84 5.41
N GLY A 34 -6.83 10.29 6.67
CA GLY A 34 -7.65 9.69 7.75
C GLY A 34 -6.89 8.78 8.71
N VAL A 35 -7.62 8.15 9.64
CA VAL A 35 -7.03 7.27 10.67
C VAL A 35 -7.15 5.81 10.22
N PRO A 36 -6.05 5.12 9.87
CA PRO A 36 -6.11 3.73 9.45
C PRO A 36 -6.48 2.83 10.63
N MET A 37 -7.38 1.88 10.38
CA MET A 37 -7.74 0.83 11.34
C MET A 37 -7.37 -0.53 10.76
N LEU A 38 -6.63 -1.33 11.53
CA LEU A 38 -6.19 -2.67 11.16
C LEU A 38 -6.81 -3.68 12.13
N TRP A 39 -7.30 -4.79 11.60
CA TRP A 39 -7.73 -5.90 12.43
C TRP A 39 -6.59 -6.88 12.65
N MET A 40 -6.42 -7.38 13.87
CA MET A 40 -5.34 -8.30 14.23
C MET A 40 -5.23 -9.49 13.27
N GLY A 41 -4.02 -9.80 12.84
CA GLY A 41 -3.70 -10.87 11.91
C GLY A 41 -3.84 -10.52 10.42
N GLU A 42 -4.36 -9.34 10.06
CA GLU A 42 -4.34 -8.88 8.66
C GLU A 42 -2.91 -8.53 8.21
N GLU A 43 -2.10 -8.03 9.13
CA GLU A 43 -0.72 -7.58 8.93
C GLU A 43 0.26 -8.70 8.56
N PHE A 44 -0.09 -9.96 8.84
CA PHE A 44 0.69 -11.14 8.44
C PHE A 44 -0.13 -12.17 7.66
N GLY A 45 -1.33 -11.80 7.18
CA GLY A 45 -2.08 -12.64 6.24
C GLY A 45 -2.76 -13.85 6.87
N GLN A 46 -3.28 -13.72 8.09
CA GLN A 46 -4.05 -14.79 8.71
C GLN A 46 -5.38 -15.00 7.96
N ALA A 47 -5.58 -16.21 7.42
CA ALA A 47 -6.64 -16.49 6.45
C ALA A 47 -7.91 -17.12 7.02
N ASN A 48 -8.08 -17.27 8.33
CA ASN A 48 -9.41 -17.60 8.87
C ASN A 48 -10.31 -16.36 8.90
N ASP A 49 -11.61 -16.58 8.71
CA ASP A 49 -12.63 -15.55 8.88
C ASP A 49 -12.71 -15.09 10.35
N ARG A 50 -13.48 -14.02 10.59
CA ARG A 50 -13.62 -13.46 11.94
C ARG A 50 -14.43 -14.38 12.87
N GLY A 51 -15.20 -15.32 12.33
CA GLY A 51 -16.04 -16.22 13.08
C GLY A 51 -17.28 -15.58 13.66
N GLU A 52 -18.06 -16.40 14.36
CA GLU A 52 -19.21 -15.96 15.13
C GLU A 52 -18.78 -15.50 16.53
N SER A 53 -19.65 -14.73 17.18
CA SER A 53 -19.39 -14.27 18.54
C SER A 53 -19.27 -15.47 19.49
N GLY A 54 -18.12 -15.60 20.17
CA GLY A 54 -17.83 -16.71 21.08
C GLY A 54 -16.80 -17.71 20.56
N ASP A 55 -16.48 -17.68 19.26
CA ASP A 55 -15.41 -18.51 18.71
C ASP A 55 -14.03 -18.01 19.14
N SER A 56 -13.27 -18.86 19.85
CA SER A 56 -11.86 -18.57 20.12
C SER A 56 -11.04 -18.77 18.85
N ARG A 57 -10.47 -17.68 18.33
CA ARG A 57 -9.63 -17.68 17.12
C ARG A 57 -8.31 -16.99 17.43
N PRO A 58 -7.39 -17.67 18.13
CA PRO A 58 -6.10 -17.08 18.46
C PRO A 58 -5.32 -16.72 17.20
N LEU A 59 -4.40 -15.77 17.36
CA LEU A 59 -3.46 -15.45 16.30
C LEU A 59 -2.54 -16.65 16.07
N ASN A 60 -2.41 -17.06 14.81
CA ASN A 60 -1.51 -18.15 14.45
C ASN A 60 -0.11 -17.58 14.13
N TRP A 61 0.71 -17.42 15.18
CA TRP A 61 2.05 -16.87 15.07
C TRP A 61 3.01 -17.71 14.21
N ALA A 62 2.78 -19.02 14.09
CA ALA A 62 3.58 -19.90 13.23
C ALA A 62 3.51 -19.50 11.74
N LEU A 63 2.52 -18.71 11.33
CA LEU A 63 2.47 -18.15 9.98
C LEU A 63 3.71 -17.28 9.67
N LEU A 64 4.32 -16.65 10.67
CA LEU A 64 5.52 -15.81 10.48
C LEU A 64 6.79 -16.62 10.15
N ASP A 65 6.75 -17.94 10.23
CA ASP A 65 7.84 -18.81 9.76
C ASP A 65 7.83 -18.92 8.22
N SER A 66 6.71 -18.60 7.58
CA SER A 66 6.56 -18.54 6.13
C SER A 66 7.08 -17.21 5.56
N PRO A 67 7.97 -17.23 4.54
CA PRO A 67 8.48 -16.01 3.89
C PRO A 67 7.42 -15.00 3.40
N PRO A 68 6.33 -15.39 2.71
CA PRO A 68 5.30 -14.44 2.27
C PRO A 68 4.60 -13.71 3.42
N ASN A 69 4.26 -14.44 4.50
CA ASN A 69 3.62 -13.87 5.70
C ASN A 69 4.55 -12.91 6.43
N ARG A 70 5.82 -13.29 6.62
CA ARG A 70 6.85 -12.42 7.19
C ARG A 70 7.06 -11.18 6.32
N GLY A 71 7.13 -11.35 5.01
CA GLY A 71 7.28 -10.26 4.06
C GLY A 71 6.08 -9.30 4.03
N LEU A 72 4.88 -9.77 4.35
CA LEU A 72 3.72 -8.90 4.56
C LEU A 72 3.85 -8.11 5.87
N MET A 73 4.24 -8.77 6.95
CA MET A 73 4.45 -8.11 8.25
C MET A 73 5.50 -7.01 8.17
N GLU A 74 6.62 -7.26 7.49
CA GLU A 74 7.65 -6.22 7.28
C GLU A 74 7.16 -5.08 6.39
N HIS A 75 6.31 -5.35 5.38
CA HIS A 75 5.68 -4.30 4.57
C HIS A 75 4.79 -3.39 5.44
N TYR A 76 3.97 -3.96 6.32
CA TYR A 76 3.16 -3.19 7.26
C TYR A 76 4.02 -2.38 8.24
N LYS A 77 5.07 -2.99 8.83
CA LYS A 77 5.99 -2.29 9.73
C LYS A 77 6.65 -1.10 9.04
N PHE A 78 7.10 -1.28 7.80
CA PHE A 78 7.68 -0.23 6.98
C PHE A 78 6.68 0.91 6.74
N LEU A 79 5.47 0.62 6.25
CA LEU A 79 4.45 1.64 5.97
C LEU A 79 3.99 2.38 7.23
N ILE A 80 3.85 1.68 8.36
CA ILE A 80 3.53 2.30 9.65
C ILE A 80 4.66 3.21 10.11
N TRP A 81 5.92 2.76 10.00
CA TRP A 81 7.08 3.59 10.29
C TRP A 81 7.09 4.83 9.38
N LEU A 82 6.87 4.66 8.08
CA LEU A 82 6.83 5.74 7.11
C LEU A 82 5.76 6.77 7.47
N ARG A 83 4.51 6.33 7.72
CA ARG A 83 3.41 7.22 8.11
C ARG A 83 3.68 7.94 9.43
N ARG A 84 4.25 7.28 10.43
CA ARG A 84 4.53 7.88 11.74
C ARG A 84 5.58 8.98 11.64
N ASN A 85 6.63 8.76 10.85
CA ASN A 85 7.76 9.68 10.74
C ASN A 85 7.56 10.79 9.70
N ASN A 86 6.47 10.78 8.93
CA ASN A 86 6.21 11.77 7.88
C ASN A 86 4.84 12.41 8.05
N SER A 87 4.81 13.72 8.34
CA SER A 87 3.57 14.47 8.54
C SER A 87 2.70 14.53 7.29
N ALA A 88 3.29 14.61 6.10
CA ALA A 88 2.58 14.58 4.82
C ALA A 88 1.62 13.38 4.68
N LEU A 89 1.98 12.20 5.19
CA LEU A 89 1.11 11.04 5.12
C LEU A 89 -0.03 11.09 6.17
N ARG A 90 0.11 11.90 7.22
CA ARG A 90 -0.88 12.09 8.29
C ARG A 90 -1.71 13.38 8.17
N SER A 91 -1.35 14.28 7.25
CA SER A 91 -2.08 15.51 6.98
C SER A 91 -3.40 15.21 6.24
N ASP A 92 -4.23 16.23 6.05
CA ASP A 92 -5.44 16.12 5.24
C ASP A 92 -5.20 16.46 3.76
N THR A 93 -3.96 16.79 3.39
CA THR A 93 -3.64 17.14 2.01
C THR A 93 -3.69 15.92 1.10
N PHE A 94 -4.31 16.08 -0.05
CA PHE A 94 -4.50 15.01 -1.01
C PHE A 94 -4.86 15.60 -2.37
N ALA A 95 -4.26 15.10 -3.43
CA ALA A 95 -4.64 15.41 -4.80
C ALA A 95 -4.45 14.19 -5.67
N VAL A 96 -5.47 13.78 -6.41
CA VAL A 96 -5.28 12.81 -7.50
C VAL A 96 -4.51 13.53 -8.60
N VAL A 97 -3.38 12.95 -9.00
CA VAL A 97 -2.51 13.50 -10.06
C VAL A 97 -2.67 12.74 -11.36
N ASP A 98 -3.14 11.48 -11.29
CA ASP A 98 -3.52 10.71 -12.47
C ASP A 98 -4.52 9.61 -12.10
N ASP A 99 -5.44 9.32 -13.01
CA ASP A 99 -6.44 8.25 -12.91
C ASP A 99 -6.69 7.70 -14.32
N GLN A 100 -6.15 6.50 -14.58
CA GLN A 100 -6.24 5.79 -15.87
C GLN A 100 -7.01 4.48 -15.66
N PRO A 101 -8.36 4.49 -15.57
CA PRO A 101 -9.16 3.30 -15.26
C PRO A 101 -8.95 2.13 -16.24
N GLU A 102 -8.74 2.43 -17.52
CA GLU A 102 -8.48 1.45 -18.57
C GLU A 102 -7.16 0.70 -18.37
N ARG A 103 -6.14 1.35 -17.78
CA ARG A 103 -4.88 0.72 -17.36
C ARG A 103 -4.92 0.25 -15.91
N GLY A 104 -5.88 0.73 -15.12
CA GLY A 104 -5.98 0.48 -13.68
C GLY A 104 -4.87 1.17 -12.91
N ILE A 105 -4.45 2.37 -13.33
CA ILE A 105 -3.43 3.15 -12.63
C ILE A 105 -4.10 4.30 -11.89
N LEU A 106 -3.78 4.44 -10.60
CA LEU A 106 -4.17 5.56 -9.77
C LEU A 106 -2.92 6.18 -9.16
N ALA A 107 -2.72 7.47 -9.35
CA ALA A 107 -1.65 8.21 -8.70
C ALA A 107 -2.18 9.41 -7.91
N TYR A 108 -1.63 9.61 -6.71
CA TYR A 108 -1.99 10.76 -5.88
C TYR A 108 -0.81 11.32 -5.11
N LYS A 109 -0.89 12.63 -4.83
CA LYS A 109 0.06 13.41 -4.07
C LYS A 109 -0.42 13.58 -2.63
N ARG A 110 0.50 13.44 -1.68
CA ARG A 110 0.38 13.80 -0.25
C ARG A 110 1.48 14.80 0.09
N TRP A 111 1.17 15.83 0.88
CA TRP A 111 2.17 16.83 1.27
C TRP A 111 1.92 17.43 2.66
N ASP A 112 2.86 18.21 3.18
CA ASP A 112 2.64 19.03 4.36
C ASP A 112 3.24 20.43 4.20
N ASP A 113 2.93 21.29 5.16
CA ASP A 113 3.44 22.67 5.21
C ASP A 113 4.94 22.74 5.53
N GLN A 114 5.59 21.60 5.81
CA GLN A 114 7.03 21.50 6.06
C GLN A 114 7.81 21.16 4.78
N GLY A 115 7.11 21.02 3.64
CA GLY A 115 7.70 20.76 2.33
C GLY A 115 7.88 19.28 2.00
N SER A 116 7.44 18.35 2.86
CA SER A 116 7.49 16.92 2.51
C SER A 116 6.44 16.61 1.45
N ILE A 117 6.83 15.93 0.38
CA ILE A 117 5.93 15.50 -0.70
C ILE A 117 6.10 14.00 -0.94
N TYR A 118 4.98 13.30 -1.08
CA TYR A 118 4.92 11.88 -1.42
C TYR A 118 4.00 11.69 -2.62
N ILE A 119 4.47 10.99 -3.64
CA ILE A 119 3.65 10.52 -4.75
C ILE A 119 3.43 9.03 -4.57
N VAL A 120 2.17 8.62 -4.54
CA VAL A 120 1.78 7.21 -4.47
C VAL A 120 1.23 6.83 -5.83
N VAL A 121 1.82 5.82 -6.45
CA VAL A 121 1.35 5.25 -7.73
C VAL A 121 0.93 3.81 -7.48
N ALA A 122 -0.31 3.48 -7.83
CA ALA A 122 -0.91 2.18 -7.62
C ALA A 122 -1.35 1.56 -8.95
N ASN A 123 -0.78 0.40 -9.27
CA ASN A 123 -1.31 -0.48 -10.31
C ASN A 123 -2.33 -1.44 -9.69
N LEU A 124 -3.58 -1.33 -10.12
CA LEU A 124 -4.73 -2.06 -9.60
C LEU A 124 -5.05 -3.33 -10.41
N LYS A 125 -4.27 -3.62 -11.45
CA LYS A 125 -4.36 -4.86 -12.23
C LYS A 125 -3.27 -5.85 -11.84
N ASP A 126 -3.42 -7.10 -12.29
CA ASP A 126 -2.43 -8.18 -12.08
C ASP A 126 -1.40 -8.27 -13.21
N GLU A 127 -1.44 -7.31 -14.14
CA GLU A 127 -0.51 -7.20 -15.27
C GLU A 127 0.48 -6.06 -15.02
N ASP A 128 1.68 -6.18 -15.56
CA ASP A 128 2.66 -5.10 -15.56
C ASP A 128 2.07 -3.89 -16.31
N ALA A 129 2.19 -2.70 -15.72
CA ALA A 129 1.61 -1.48 -16.29
C ALA A 129 2.39 -0.96 -17.51
N GLY A 130 3.59 -1.51 -17.78
CA GLY A 130 4.55 -0.98 -18.74
C GLY A 130 5.15 0.34 -18.28
N GLY A 131 5.68 1.11 -19.23
CA GLY A 131 6.14 2.48 -18.97
C GLY A 131 4.99 3.35 -18.48
N TYR A 132 5.24 4.10 -17.41
CA TYR A 132 4.30 5.04 -16.84
C TYR A 132 5.07 6.31 -16.45
N GLU A 133 4.53 7.45 -16.85
CA GLU A 133 5.03 8.77 -16.51
C GLU A 133 3.85 9.59 -16.02
N VAL A 134 4.08 10.44 -15.02
CA VAL A 134 3.06 11.37 -14.53
C VAL A 134 3.67 12.75 -14.29
N GLU A 135 2.93 13.77 -14.72
CA GLU A 135 3.27 15.16 -14.41
C GLU A 135 2.59 15.56 -13.10
N VAL A 136 3.37 16.06 -12.15
CA VAL A 136 2.87 16.48 -10.85
C VAL A 136 3.20 17.95 -10.63
N GLU A 137 2.18 18.75 -10.36
CA GLU A 137 2.41 20.16 -10.05
C GLU A 137 3.10 20.34 -8.69
N GLY A 138 4.02 21.31 -8.62
CA GLY A 138 4.68 21.70 -7.38
C GLY A 138 5.56 20.60 -6.78
N VAL A 139 6.27 19.86 -7.64
CA VAL A 139 7.42 19.04 -7.28
C VAL A 139 8.67 19.65 -7.90
N GLU A 140 9.79 19.60 -7.18
CA GLU A 140 11.06 20.09 -7.67
C GLU A 140 11.74 19.07 -8.58
N ASP A 141 12.44 19.57 -9.59
CA ASP A 141 13.31 18.78 -10.45
C ASP A 141 14.52 18.32 -9.63
N ASP A 142 14.49 17.06 -9.23
CA ASP A 142 15.55 16.44 -8.43
C ASP A 142 15.52 14.91 -8.58
N THR A 143 16.38 14.25 -7.83
CA THR A 143 16.48 12.82 -7.67
C THR A 143 15.51 12.36 -6.58
N TRP A 144 14.46 11.65 -6.99
CA TRP A 144 13.47 11.05 -6.11
C TRP A 144 13.81 9.59 -5.81
N GLN A 145 13.39 9.12 -4.64
CA GLN A 145 13.55 7.72 -4.23
C GLN A 145 12.19 7.03 -4.18
N GLU A 146 12.05 5.96 -4.94
CA GLU A 146 10.94 5.02 -4.79
C GLU A 146 11.22 4.13 -3.56
N LEU A 147 10.31 4.17 -2.59
CA LEU A 147 10.61 3.72 -1.23
C LEU A 147 10.39 2.21 -0.97
N ILE A 148 9.69 1.50 -1.84
CA ILE A 148 9.41 0.06 -1.67
C ILE A 148 10.53 -0.79 -2.27
N THR A 149 11.05 -0.40 -3.44
CA THR A 149 12.13 -1.09 -4.16
C THR A 149 13.47 -0.37 -4.09
N ASN A 150 13.54 0.81 -3.46
CA ASN A 150 14.73 1.66 -3.34
C ASN A 150 15.32 2.08 -4.70
N LYS A 151 14.46 2.22 -5.71
CA LYS A 151 14.89 2.72 -7.02
C LYS A 151 15.00 4.24 -6.99
N THR A 152 16.01 4.74 -7.69
CA THR A 152 16.16 6.17 -7.95
C THR A 152 15.38 6.57 -9.21
N ILE A 153 14.60 7.64 -9.12
CA ILE A 153 13.82 8.23 -10.21
C ILE A 153 14.29 9.67 -10.40
N THR A 154 14.49 10.11 -11.64
CA THR A 154 14.86 11.50 -11.93
C THR A 154 13.62 12.27 -12.36
N VAL A 155 13.36 13.40 -11.70
CA VAL A 155 12.24 14.27 -12.05
C VAL A 155 12.72 15.45 -12.88
N GLN A 156 12.07 15.68 -14.02
CA GLN A 156 12.38 16.80 -14.93
C GLN A 156 11.10 17.45 -15.43
N GLY A 157 10.98 18.76 -15.29
CA GLY A 157 9.76 19.50 -15.61
C GLY A 157 8.54 18.98 -14.84
N GLY A 158 8.74 18.52 -13.60
CA GLY A 158 7.68 17.91 -12.79
C GLY A 158 7.20 16.53 -13.26
N ARG A 159 7.90 15.89 -14.21
CA ARG A 159 7.59 14.54 -14.71
C ARG A 159 8.51 13.50 -14.08
N LEU A 160 7.91 12.41 -13.60
CA LEU A 160 8.57 11.27 -12.95
C LEU A 160 8.24 9.93 -13.61
#